data_AF-X0U7A4-F1
#
_entry.id   AF-X0U7A4-F1
#
_cell.length_a   1.000
_cell.length_b   1.000
_cell.length_c   1.000
_cell.angle_alpha   90.00
_cell.angle_beta   90.00
_cell.angle_gamma   90.00
#
_symmetry.space_group_name_H-M   'P 1'
#
loop_
_entity.id
_entity.type
_entity.pdbx_description
1 polymer ?
#
loop_
_entity_poly.entity_id
_entity_poly.type
_entity_poly.pdbx_seq_one_letter_code
_entity_poly.pdbx_strand_id
1 'polypeptide(L)'
;MLFAGDHRQCKAPPESGPVNNGIKWISENVDYDRLETYGFYALERLGILSGLSEFGGKPWFDEGASRLVRNRSWRSHGASSSGQQIGAAFAVLFLSRGLEPIIINKLKRHGTNDWNNDPYAIKHLVEYISSRFQHPKQWRIVTLDADVDFLLRVPILYINGHEALKFTAAEKTKLKEYVGRGGTVFGMACCGKKAFDESFRALVAELWPEGELRDLPKTHPIYKHPRPLAVKQKLLGLALKQSQGRLGVIYSPHDLCCRWHKGG
;
A
#
# COMPACT_ATOMS: atom_id res chain seq x y z
N MET A 1 16.50 -6.47 -10.22
CA MET A 1 16.29 -6.61 -11.68
C MET A 1 14.87 -7.10 -11.89
N LEU A 2 13.93 -6.21 -12.22
CA LEU A 2 12.51 -6.50 -12.51
C LEU A 2 12.30 -7.34 -13.81
N PHE A 3 13.31 -8.11 -14.20
CA PHE A 3 13.38 -8.92 -15.40
C PHE A 3 13.41 -10.39 -14.99
N ALA A 4 12.25 -10.96 -14.72
CA ALA A 4 12.04 -12.40 -14.79
C ALA A 4 11.20 -12.70 -16.03
N GLY A 5 11.52 -13.81 -16.71
CA GLY A 5 10.98 -14.24 -17.99
C GLY A 5 9.46 -14.47 -18.03
N ASP A 6 8.99 -14.78 -19.23
CA ASP A 6 7.58 -14.89 -19.63
C ASP A 6 6.74 -15.74 -18.66
N HIS A 7 5.85 -15.08 -17.90
CA HIS A 7 5.05 -15.71 -16.87
C HIS A 7 3.78 -16.31 -17.47
N ARG A 8 3.79 -17.61 -17.80
CA ARG A 8 2.61 -18.30 -18.34
C ARG A 8 1.55 -18.68 -17.30
N GLN A 9 1.87 -18.72 -16.01
CA GLN A 9 0.91 -19.13 -14.95
C GLN A 9 0.70 -18.10 -13.86
N CYS A 10 -0.21 -17.19 -14.13
CA CYS A 10 -0.54 -16.09 -13.26
C CYS A 10 -1.39 -16.54 -12.06
N LYS A 11 -0.75 -17.27 -11.12
CA LYS A 11 -1.37 -17.84 -9.93
C LYS A 11 -0.60 -17.36 -8.69
N ALA A 12 -1.28 -16.58 -7.86
CA ALA A 12 -0.80 -16.20 -6.54
C ALA A 12 -0.33 -17.45 -5.77
N PRO A 13 0.83 -17.43 -5.09
CA PRO A 13 1.07 -18.43 -4.07
C PRO A 13 -0.06 -18.31 -3.03
N PRO A 14 -0.58 -19.45 -2.51
CA PRO A 14 -1.66 -19.42 -1.56
C PRO A 14 -1.26 -18.58 -0.34
N GLU A 15 -2.20 -17.79 0.18
CA GLU A 15 -1.98 -17.11 1.45
C GLU A 15 -1.66 -18.16 2.53
N SER A 16 -0.63 -17.88 3.33
CA SER A 16 -0.24 -18.79 4.41
C SER A 16 -1.29 -18.73 5.51
N GLY A 17 -2.14 -19.75 5.59
CA GLY A 17 -3.13 -19.92 6.67
C GLY A 17 -2.53 -19.73 8.07
N PRO A 18 -1.36 -20.33 8.38
CA PRO A 18 -0.68 -20.08 9.65
C PRO A 18 -0.32 -18.62 9.92
N VAL A 19 0.17 -17.90 8.90
CA VAL A 19 0.53 -16.47 9.04
C VAL A 19 -0.73 -15.63 9.27
N ASN A 20 -1.78 -15.86 8.49
CA ASN A 20 -3.05 -15.16 8.64
C ASN A 20 -3.69 -15.41 10.02
N ASN A 21 -3.64 -16.66 10.51
CA ASN A 21 -4.11 -17.01 11.84
C ASN A 21 -3.28 -16.33 12.93
N GLY A 22 -1.96 -16.25 12.78
CA GLY A 22 -1.08 -15.53 13.70
C GLY A 22 -1.38 -14.03 13.76
N ILE A 23 -1.52 -13.39 12.59
CA ILE A 23 -1.91 -11.97 12.50
C ILE A 23 -3.28 -11.75 13.16
N LYS A 24 -4.25 -12.63 12.88
CA LYS A 24 -5.59 -12.56 13.49
C LYS A 24 -5.51 -12.67 15.00
N TRP A 25 -4.78 -13.67 15.51
CA TRP A 25 -4.60 -13.86 16.95
C TRP A 25 -3.96 -12.64 17.61
N ILE A 26 -2.93 -12.05 17.01
CA ILE A 26 -2.30 -10.82 17.51
C ILE A 26 -3.31 -9.68 17.54
N SER A 27 -4.08 -9.48 16.46
CA SER A 27 -5.12 -8.45 16.42
C SER A 27 -6.19 -8.63 17.49
N GLU A 28 -6.52 -9.86 17.87
CA GLU A 28 -7.54 -10.16 18.89
C GLU A 28 -7.00 -10.11 20.33
N ASN A 29 -5.69 -10.29 20.52
CA ASN A 29 -5.07 -10.45 21.85
C ASN A 29 -4.06 -9.36 22.23
N VAL A 30 -3.81 -8.38 21.35
CA VAL A 30 -2.86 -7.31 21.63
C VAL A 30 -3.35 -6.44 22.80
N ASP A 31 -2.56 -6.43 23.88
CA ASP A 31 -2.74 -5.56 25.04
C ASP A 31 -1.62 -4.53 25.07
N TYR A 32 -1.92 -3.33 24.57
CA TYR A 32 -0.95 -2.23 24.49
C TYR A 32 -0.44 -1.74 25.85
N ASP A 33 -1.13 -2.04 26.94
CA ASP A 33 -0.70 -1.66 28.29
C ASP A 33 0.29 -2.66 28.89
N ARG A 34 0.31 -3.90 28.36
CA ARG A 34 1.25 -4.96 28.73
C ARG A 34 2.43 -5.10 27.77
N LEU A 35 2.41 -4.43 26.63
CA LEU A 35 3.52 -4.47 25.67
C LEU A 35 4.77 -3.79 26.26
N GLU A 36 5.84 -4.56 26.37
CA GLU A 36 7.17 -4.01 26.61
C GLU A 36 7.77 -3.39 25.35
N THR A 37 8.92 -2.71 25.47
CA THR A 37 9.62 -2.06 24.35
C THR A 37 9.96 -3.02 23.22
N TYR A 38 10.38 -4.25 23.53
CA TYR A 38 10.60 -5.29 22.52
C TYR A 38 9.28 -5.68 21.82
N GLY A 39 8.18 -5.73 22.57
CA GLY A 39 6.85 -5.99 22.01
C GLY A 39 6.40 -4.90 21.03
N PHE A 40 6.62 -3.62 21.36
CA PHE A 40 6.38 -2.52 20.43
C PHE A 40 7.24 -2.64 19.17
N TYR A 41 8.52 -2.93 19.32
CA TYR A 41 9.41 -3.18 18.17
C TYR A 41 8.90 -4.36 17.31
N ALA A 42 8.53 -5.49 17.91
CA ALA A 42 7.99 -6.64 17.19
C ALA A 42 6.69 -6.31 16.45
N LEU A 43 5.77 -5.56 17.09
CA LEU A 43 4.51 -5.12 16.49
C LEU A 43 4.76 -4.18 15.29
N GLU A 44 5.74 -3.29 15.39
CA GLU A 44 6.19 -2.45 14.28
C GLU A 44 6.67 -3.28 13.08
N ARG A 45 7.53 -4.27 13.31
CA ARG A 45 8.01 -5.16 12.23
C ARG A 45 6.85 -5.88 11.57
N LEU A 46 5.89 -6.36 12.36
CA LEU A 46 4.69 -7.00 11.83
C LEU A 46 3.85 -6.04 10.99
N GLY A 47 3.59 -4.83 11.48
CA GLY A 47 2.82 -3.80 10.76
C GLY A 47 3.45 -3.44 9.43
N ILE A 48 4.76 -3.17 9.39
CA ILE A 48 5.49 -2.81 8.16
C ILE A 48 5.52 -3.96 7.16
N LEU A 49 5.79 -5.19 7.61
CA LEU A 49 5.91 -6.35 6.71
C LEU A 49 4.56 -6.79 6.14
N SER A 50 3.49 -6.65 6.93
CA SER A 50 2.12 -7.01 6.51
C SER A 50 1.38 -5.87 5.80
N GLY A 51 1.84 -4.63 5.96
CA GLY A 51 1.14 -3.42 5.51
C GLY A 51 -0.08 -3.08 6.37
N LEU A 52 -0.28 -3.70 7.53
CA LEU A 52 -1.39 -3.40 8.42
C LEU A 52 -1.14 -2.11 9.18
N SER A 53 -2.10 -1.19 9.17
CA SER A 53 -2.04 0.05 9.95
C SER A 53 -2.62 -0.09 11.37
N GLU A 54 -3.32 -1.19 11.65
CA GLU A 54 -4.05 -1.39 12.89
C GLU A 54 -3.89 -2.81 13.43
N PHE A 55 -3.82 -2.92 14.76
CA PHE A 55 -3.95 -4.16 15.52
C PHE A 55 -4.88 -3.89 16.71
N GLY A 56 -5.82 -4.79 17.01
CA GLY A 56 -6.80 -4.56 18.08
C GLY A 56 -7.73 -3.38 17.83
N GLY A 57 -7.99 -3.03 16.56
CA GLY A 57 -8.79 -1.86 16.18
C GLY A 57 -8.16 -0.51 16.53
N LYS A 58 -6.85 -0.48 16.82
CA LYS A 58 -6.10 0.73 17.14
C LYS A 58 -4.96 0.95 16.15
N PRO A 59 -4.66 2.21 15.78
CA PRO A 59 -3.47 2.54 15.00
C PRO A 59 -2.21 2.25 15.82
N TRP A 60 -1.51 1.17 15.48
CA TRP A 60 -0.44 0.62 16.33
C TRP A 60 0.74 1.57 16.50
N PHE A 61 1.04 2.38 15.46
CA PHE A 61 2.15 3.33 15.52
C PHE A 61 1.84 4.48 16.47
N ASP A 62 0.64 5.06 16.37
CA ASP A 62 0.20 6.16 17.24
C ASP A 62 0.12 5.70 18.71
N GLU A 63 -0.42 4.50 18.93
CA GLU A 63 -0.57 3.92 20.27
C GLU A 63 0.79 3.62 20.93
N GLY A 64 1.73 3.08 20.15
CA GLY A 64 3.11 2.84 20.61
C GLY A 64 3.90 4.14 20.81
N ALA A 65 3.80 5.09 19.88
CA ALA A 65 4.50 6.36 19.96
C ALA A 65 4.04 7.17 21.18
N SER A 66 2.73 7.22 21.42
CA SER A 66 2.14 7.85 22.61
C SER A 66 2.72 7.27 23.90
N ARG A 67 2.81 5.94 24.03
CA ARG A 67 3.35 5.28 25.23
C ARG A 67 4.85 5.48 25.43
N LEU A 68 5.62 5.34 24.35
CA LEU A 68 7.07 5.49 24.42
C LEU A 68 7.50 6.94 24.69
N VAL A 69 6.77 7.93 24.16
CA VAL A 69 7.11 9.35 24.33
C VAL A 69 6.48 9.96 25.57
N ARG A 70 5.16 9.80 25.77
CA ARG A 70 4.45 10.47 26.88
C ARG A 70 4.63 9.74 28.19
N ASN A 71 4.41 8.42 28.19
CA ASN A 71 4.49 7.61 29.41
C ASN A 71 5.92 7.20 29.74
N ARG A 72 6.86 7.43 28.80
CA ARG A 72 8.28 7.05 28.92
C ARG A 72 8.43 5.58 29.34
N SER A 73 7.56 4.71 28.81
CA SER A 73 7.46 3.29 29.23
C SER A 73 8.77 2.51 29.04
N TRP A 74 9.67 3.00 28.20
CA TRP A 74 11.03 2.46 28.04
C TRP A 74 11.90 2.51 29.30
N ARG A 75 11.61 3.39 30.25
CA ARG A 75 12.31 3.46 31.55
C ARG A 75 11.96 2.30 32.48
N SER A 76 10.85 1.63 32.21
CA SER A 76 10.38 0.47 32.98
C SER A 76 10.85 -0.85 32.38
N HIS A 77 11.64 -0.82 31.29
CA HIS A 77 12.20 -2.04 30.69
C HIS A 77 13.34 -2.58 31.57
N GLY A 78 12.98 -3.47 32.50
CA GLY A 78 13.90 -3.98 33.52
C GLY A 78 14.25 -2.97 34.62
N ALA A 79 14.64 -3.48 35.78
CA ALA A 79 15.02 -2.66 36.95
C ALA A 79 16.48 -2.19 36.92
N SER A 80 17.32 -2.73 36.03
CA SER A 80 18.74 -2.39 35.93
C SER A 80 18.99 -1.24 34.93
N SER A 81 20.13 -0.55 35.11
CA SER A 81 20.60 0.46 34.14
C SER A 81 20.80 -0.12 32.74
N SER A 82 21.27 -1.38 32.64
CA SER A 82 21.41 -2.10 31.37
C SER A 82 20.06 -2.38 30.70
N GLY A 83 19.03 -2.73 31.48
CA GLY A 83 17.67 -2.93 30.97
C GLY A 83 17.09 -1.65 30.39
N GLN A 84 17.25 -0.52 31.10
CA GLN A 84 16.77 0.77 30.62
C GLN A 84 17.44 1.22 29.32
N GLN A 85 18.73 0.90 29.13
CA GLN A 85 19.43 1.16 27.86
C GLN A 85 18.86 0.34 26.71
N ILE A 86 18.58 -0.95 26.93
CA ILE A 86 17.94 -1.83 25.94
C ILE A 86 16.53 -1.32 25.62
N GLY A 87 15.77 -0.91 26.64
CA GLY A 87 14.45 -0.34 26.48
C GLY A 87 14.45 0.92 25.62
N ALA A 88 15.38 1.84 25.90
CA ALA A 88 15.57 3.03 25.11
C ALA A 88 15.98 2.71 23.66
N ALA A 89 16.87 1.72 23.45
CA ALA A 89 17.27 1.30 22.12
C ALA A 89 16.08 0.81 21.28
N PHE A 90 15.24 -0.08 21.83
CA PHE A 90 14.03 -0.54 21.14
C PHE A 90 13.00 0.57 20.91
N ALA A 91 12.85 1.49 21.88
CA ALA A 91 11.97 2.64 21.72
C ALA A 91 12.41 3.54 20.57
N VAL A 92 13.72 3.81 20.44
CA VAL A 92 14.28 4.59 19.34
C VAL A 92 14.10 3.85 18.01
N LEU A 93 14.34 2.53 17.96
CA LEU A 93 14.11 1.73 16.77
C LEU A 93 12.66 1.80 16.30
N PHE A 94 11.69 1.69 17.22
CA PHE A 94 10.26 1.85 16.93
C PHE A 94 9.95 3.25 16.40
N LEU A 95 10.33 4.30 17.14
CA LEU A 95 10.00 5.69 16.82
C LEU A 95 10.64 6.15 15.51
N SER A 96 11.82 5.63 15.16
CA SER A 96 12.50 5.97 13.91
C SER A 96 11.66 5.66 12.66
N ARG A 97 10.70 4.73 12.76
CA ARG A 97 9.81 4.37 11.65
C ARG A 97 8.78 5.44 11.30
N GLY A 98 8.47 6.35 12.21
CA GLY A 98 7.60 7.50 11.92
C GLY A 98 8.19 8.47 10.90
N LEU A 99 9.49 8.37 10.62
CA LEU A 99 10.18 9.17 9.61
C LEU A 99 10.05 8.59 8.20
N GLU A 100 9.55 7.37 8.06
CA GLU A 100 9.47 6.68 6.78
C GLU A 100 8.15 7.02 6.10
N PRO A 101 8.15 7.74 4.97
CA PRO A 101 6.91 8.13 4.31
C PRO A 101 6.22 6.90 3.74
N ILE A 102 4.90 6.85 3.92
CA ILE A 102 4.03 5.87 3.26
C ILE A 102 3.72 6.41 1.86
N ILE A 103 4.07 5.65 0.83
CA ILE A 103 3.98 6.13 -0.56
C ILE A 103 2.85 5.47 -1.37
N ILE A 104 2.32 4.33 -0.92
CA ILE A 104 1.25 3.59 -1.59
C ILE A 104 0.25 3.04 -0.57
N ASN A 105 -1.03 3.35 -0.80
CA ASN A 105 -2.18 2.68 -0.19
C ASN A 105 -2.61 1.53 -1.09
N LYS A 106 -2.54 0.28 -0.64
CA LYS A 106 -3.14 -0.89 -1.31
C LYS A 106 -4.59 -1.01 -0.88
N LEU A 107 -5.53 -0.91 -1.82
CA LEU A 107 -6.95 -0.95 -1.48
C LEU A 107 -7.43 -2.38 -1.24
N LYS A 108 -7.87 -2.67 -0.01
CA LYS A 108 -8.68 -3.84 0.32
C LYS A 108 -10.15 -3.49 0.11
N ARG A 109 -10.85 -4.35 -0.64
CA ARG A 109 -12.27 -4.19 -0.99
C ARG A 109 -13.11 -5.18 -0.22
N HIS A 110 -14.30 -4.76 0.20
CA HIS A 110 -15.23 -5.61 0.94
C HIS A 110 -15.90 -6.64 0.04
N GLY A 111 -16.29 -7.77 0.62
CA GLY A 111 -17.07 -8.82 -0.06
C GLY A 111 -16.30 -9.56 -1.16
N THR A 112 -14.98 -9.42 -1.23
CA THR A 112 -14.15 -10.14 -2.22
C THR A 112 -12.76 -10.46 -1.67
N ASN A 113 -12.22 -11.60 -2.09
CA ASN A 113 -10.80 -11.94 -1.91
C ASN A 113 -9.94 -11.48 -3.09
N ASP A 114 -10.57 -10.98 -4.17
CA ASP A 114 -9.92 -10.51 -5.39
C ASP A 114 -9.29 -9.11 -5.21
N TRP A 115 -8.53 -8.87 -4.16
CA TRP A 115 -7.80 -7.61 -3.94
C TRP A 115 -6.32 -7.84 -3.59
N ASN A 116 -5.98 -9.08 -3.22
CA ASN A 116 -4.66 -9.47 -2.73
C ASN A 116 -4.02 -10.58 -3.59
N ASN A 117 -4.34 -10.63 -4.88
CA ASN A 117 -3.79 -11.65 -5.81
C ASN A 117 -2.25 -11.67 -5.84
N ASP A 118 -1.61 -10.57 -5.49
CA ASP A 118 -0.16 -10.50 -5.32
C ASP A 118 0.17 -9.88 -3.96
N PRO A 119 0.27 -10.68 -2.89
CA PRO A 119 0.45 -10.14 -1.54
C PRO A 119 1.69 -9.25 -1.42
N TYR A 120 2.83 -9.73 -1.93
CA TYR A 120 4.12 -9.04 -1.84
C TYR A 120 4.41 -8.01 -2.94
N ALA A 121 3.50 -7.78 -3.91
CA ALA A 121 3.81 -6.90 -5.03
C ALA A 121 4.15 -5.47 -4.60
N ILE A 122 3.31 -4.86 -3.77
CA ILE A 122 3.55 -3.49 -3.29
C ILE A 122 4.71 -3.45 -2.29
N LYS A 123 4.86 -4.47 -1.44
CA LYS A 123 6.02 -4.61 -0.54
C LYS A 123 7.33 -4.55 -1.33
N HIS A 124 7.51 -5.45 -2.29
CA HIS A 124 8.75 -5.52 -3.08
C HIS A 124 8.95 -4.27 -3.95
N LEU A 125 7.88 -3.69 -4.49
CA LEU A 125 7.97 -2.43 -5.22
C LEU A 125 8.51 -1.31 -4.31
N VAL A 126 7.96 -1.17 -3.10
CA VAL A 126 8.40 -0.15 -2.14
C VAL A 126 9.82 -0.43 -1.62
N GLU A 127 10.19 -1.69 -1.39
CA GLU A 127 11.58 -2.07 -1.05
C GLU A 127 12.55 -1.72 -2.17
N TYR A 128 12.17 -1.98 -3.43
CA TYR A 128 12.94 -1.60 -4.60
C TYR A 128 13.12 -0.08 -4.66
N ILE A 129 12.04 0.71 -4.53
CA ILE A 129 12.12 2.18 -4.50
C ILE A 129 13.01 2.64 -3.33
N SER A 130 12.86 2.04 -2.15
CA SER A 130 13.65 2.39 -0.97
C SER A 130 15.14 2.20 -1.21
N SER A 131 15.53 1.05 -1.78
CA SER A 131 16.93 0.75 -2.12
C SER A 131 17.53 1.71 -3.15
N ARG A 132 16.74 2.16 -4.12
CA ARG A 132 17.21 3.05 -5.20
C ARG A 132 17.40 4.49 -4.76
N PHE A 133 16.56 4.94 -3.84
CA PHE A 133 16.60 6.31 -3.33
C PHE A 133 17.28 6.41 -1.96
N GLN A 134 17.88 5.33 -1.44
CA GLN A 134 18.62 5.27 -0.17
C GLN A 134 17.89 5.88 1.05
N HIS A 135 16.57 5.89 1.01
CA HIS A 135 15.73 6.26 2.15
C HIS A 135 14.65 5.19 2.29
N PRO A 136 14.32 4.72 3.50
CA PRO A 136 13.20 3.80 3.69
C PRO A 136 11.88 4.45 3.29
N LYS A 137 10.96 3.66 2.73
CA LYS A 137 9.57 4.01 2.47
C LYS A 137 8.69 2.86 2.89
N GLN A 138 7.43 3.17 3.16
CA GLN A 138 6.44 2.19 3.57
C GLN A 138 5.25 2.15 2.61
N TRP A 139 4.45 1.11 2.77
CA TRP A 139 3.16 0.92 2.14
C TRP A 139 2.18 0.45 3.20
N ARG A 140 0.89 0.64 2.95
CA ARG A 140 -0.14 0.12 3.84
C ARG A 140 -1.36 -0.36 3.09
N ILE A 141 -2.14 -1.21 3.73
CA ILE A 141 -3.47 -1.64 3.29
C ILE A 141 -4.49 -0.66 3.87
N VAL A 142 -5.44 -0.24 3.05
CA VAL A 142 -6.56 0.61 3.48
C VAL A 142 -7.87 0.05 2.93
N THR A 143 -8.99 0.37 3.58
CA THR A 143 -10.32 0.20 3.01
C THR A 143 -10.91 1.56 2.65
N LEU A 144 -12.00 1.57 1.87
CA LEU A 144 -12.78 2.78 1.63
C LEU A 144 -13.70 3.14 2.81
N ASP A 145 -13.59 2.49 3.97
CA ASP A 145 -14.27 2.94 5.20
C ASP A 145 -13.56 4.18 5.76
N ALA A 146 -12.23 4.23 5.62
CA ALA A 146 -11.40 5.36 6.02
C ALA A 146 -11.87 6.67 5.36
N ASP A 147 -11.72 7.76 6.09
CA ASP A 147 -12.00 9.11 5.62
C ASP A 147 -11.05 9.53 4.48
N VAL A 148 -11.54 10.41 3.61
CA VAL A 148 -10.75 10.88 2.45
C VAL A 148 -9.50 11.62 2.90
N ASP A 149 -9.56 12.35 4.01
CA ASP A 149 -8.40 13.07 4.57
C ASP A 149 -7.29 12.11 4.96
N PHE A 150 -7.62 11.00 5.62
CA PHE A 150 -6.68 9.93 5.92
C PHE A 150 -6.12 9.26 4.68
N LEU A 151 -6.95 9.00 3.65
CA LEU A 151 -6.50 8.43 2.38
C LEU A 151 -5.51 9.37 1.67
N LEU A 152 -5.80 10.69 1.65
CA LEU A 152 -4.99 11.73 1.00
C LEU A 152 -3.62 11.96 1.63
N ARG A 153 -3.38 11.46 2.85
CA ARG A 153 -2.02 11.43 3.43
C ARG A 153 -1.03 10.64 2.56
N VAL A 154 -1.53 9.78 1.68
CA VAL A 154 -0.74 8.98 0.75
C VAL A 154 -1.22 9.24 -0.69
N PRO A 155 -0.31 9.60 -1.62
CA PRO A 155 -0.69 10.11 -2.94
C PRO A 155 -1.25 9.06 -3.90
N ILE A 156 -0.93 7.78 -3.69
CA ILE A 156 -1.30 6.69 -4.60
C ILE A 156 -2.23 5.70 -3.90
N LEU A 157 -3.41 5.49 -4.48
CA LEU A 157 -4.32 4.40 -4.16
C LEU A 157 -4.23 3.31 -5.23
N TYR A 158 -3.63 2.19 -4.89
CA TYR A 158 -3.43 1.05 -5.77
C TYR A 158 -4.62 0.08 -5.72
N ILE A 159 -5.11 -0.31 -6.89
CA ILE A 159 -6.24 -1.23 -7.07
C ILE A 159 -5.86 -2.29 -8.10
N ASN A 160 -5.94 -3.58 -7.74
CA ASN A 160 -5.81 -4.69 -8.68
C ASN A 160 -6.87 -5.76 -8.46
N GLY A 161 -6.92 -6.72 -9.38
CA GLY A 161 -7.89 -7.80 -9.35
C GLY A 161 -7.87 -8.62 -10.64
N HIS A 162 -8.57 -9.75 -10.59
CA HIS A 162 -8.88 -10.64 -11.70
C HIS A 162 -10.34 -10.54 -12.14
N GLU A 163 -11.23 -10.18 -11.23
CA GLU A 163 -12.68 -10.15 -11.41
C GLU A 163 -13.19 -8.74 -11.69
N ALA A 164 -14.47 -8.64 -12.04
CA ALA A 164 -15.11 -7.35 -12.27
C ALA A 164 -15.20 -6.53 -10.98
N LEU A 165 -14.86 -5.24 -11.09
CA LEU A 165 -14.98 -4.29 -9.99
C LEU A 165 -16.42 -4.07 -9.59
N LYS A 166 -16.66 -4.09 -8.28
CA LYS A 166 -17.95 -3.71 -7.69
C LYS A 166 -17.66 -2.70 -6.59
N PHE A 167 -18.14 -1.47 -6.80
CA PHE A 167 -18.10 -0.40 -5.80
C PHE A 167 -19.52 0.10 -5.57
N THR A 168 -19.84 0.37 -4.32
CA THR A 168 -21.08 1.06 -3.91
C THR A 168 -21.06 2.52 -4.37
N ALA A 169 -22.24 3.16 -4.39
CA ALA A 169 -22.33 4.59 -4.73
C ALA A 169 -21.50 5.49 -3.77
N ALA A 170 -21.44 5.11 -2.47
CA ALA A 170 -20.65 5.81 -1.48
C ALA A 170 -19.14 5.70 -1.76
N GLU A 171 -18.66 4.49 -2.07
CA GLU A 171 -17.26 4.25 -2.44
C GLU A 171 -16.86 4.98 -3.72
N LYS A 172 -17.73 4.97 -4.73
CA LYS A 172 -17.57 5.73 -5.98
C LYS A 172 -17.43 7.23 -5.71
N THR A 173 -18.29 7.78 -4.85
CA THR A 173 -18.23 9.18 -4.43
C THR A 173 -16.90 9.48 -3.74
N LYS A 174 -16.45 8.59 -2.84
CA LYS A 174 -15.17 8.71 -2.13
C LYS A 174 -13.97 8.69 -3.07
N LEU A 175 -13.98 7.82 -4.09
CA LEU A 175 -12.93 7.78 -5.12
C LEU A 175 -12.89 9.07 -5.95
N LYS A 176 -14.05 9.63 -6.32
CA LYS A 176 -14.11 10.94 -7.01
C LYS A 176 -13.53 12.05 -6.15
N GLU A 177 -13.87 12.09 -4.87
CA GLU A 177 -13.37 13.08 -3.93
C GLU A 177 -11.84 12.95 -3.74
N TYR A 178 -11.35 11.72 -3.48
CA TYR A 178 -9.92 11.44 -3.33
C TYR A 178 -9.12 11.92 -4.55
N VAL A 179 -9.56 11.57 -5.75
CA VAL A 179 -8.90 11.98 -6.99
C VAL A 179 -9.03 13.48 -7.24
N GLY A 180 -10.22 14.06 -7.00
CA GLY A 180 -10.46 15.50 -7.15
C GLY A 180 -9.59 16.36 -6.23
N ARG A 181 -9.29 15.88 -5.02
CA ARG A 181 -8.47 16.56 -4.02
C ARG A 181 -6.97 16.32 -4.12
N GLY A 182 -6.51 15.63 -5.18
CA GLY A 182 -5.08 15.49 -5.48
C GLY A 182 -4.53 14.07 -5.41
N GLY A 183 -5.31 13.11 -4.93
CA GLY A 183 -4.94 11.69 -4.96
C GLY A 183 -4.90 11.14 -6.39
N THR A 184 -4.16 10.04 -6.59
CA THR A 184 -4.09 9.33 -7.86
C THR A 184 -4.45 7.86 -7.66
N VAL A 185 -5.41 7.38 -8.45
CA VAL A 185 -5.73 5.95 -8.50
C VAL A 185 -4.78 5.28 -9.48
N PHE A 186 -4.11 4.22 -9.03
CA PHE A 186 -3.32 3.35 -9.88
C PHE A 186 -3.99 2.00 -10.01
N GLY A 187 -4.66 1.77 -11.14
CA GLY A 187 -5.31 0.52 -11.46
C GLY A 187 -4.40 -0.45 -12.22
N MET A 188 -4.54 -1.74 -11.94
CA MET A 188 -3.81 -2.78 -12.65
C MET A 188 -4.66 -4.03 -12.86
N ALA A 189 -4.85 -4.43 -14.12
CA ALA A 189 -5.42 -5.72 -14.44
C ALA A 189 -4.38 -6.82 -14.16
N CYS A 190 -4.53 -7.48 -13.01
CA CYS A 190 -3.68 -8.59 -12.64
C CYS A 190 -3.82 -9.66 -13.73
N CYS A 191 -2.70 -10.19 -14.20
CA CYS A 191 -2.69 -11.21 -15.25
C CYS A 191 -3.39 -10.83 -16.56
N GLY A 192 -3.61 -9.53 -16.81
CA GLY A 192 -4.35 -9.04 -17.96
C GLY A 192 -5.79 -9.55 -18.03
N LYS A 193 -6.44 -9.82 -16.90
CA LYS A 193 -7.81 -10.35 -16.89
C LYS A 193 -8.80 -9.34 -17.46
N LYS A 194 -9.52 -9.76 -18.51
CA LYS A 194 -10.49 -8.92 -19.23
C LYS A 194 -11.62 -8.40 -18.35
N ALA A 195 -12.15 -9.24 -17.45
CA ALA A 195 -13.24 -8.83 -16.56
C ALA A 195 -12.86 -7.62 -15.68
N PHE A 196 -11.64 -7.61 -15.14
CA PHE A 196 -11.11 -6.46 -14.41
C PHE A 196 -10.88 -5.26 -15.36
N ASP A 197 -10.29 -5.48 -16.53
CA ASP A 197 -9.99 -4.40 -17.49
C ASP A 197 -11.25 -3.66 -17.95
N GLU A 198 -12.27 -4.40 -18.39
CA GLU A 198 -13.54 -3.87 -18.87
C GLU A 198 -14.26 -3.10 -17.75
N SER A 199 -14.34 -3.69 -16.55
CA SER A 199 -15.00 -3.04 -15.42
C SER A 199 -14.23 -1.83 -14.86
N PHE A 200 -12.89 -1.83 -14.88
CA PHE A 200 -12.10 -0.66 -14.51
C PHE A 200 -12.31 0.50 -15.48
N ARG A 201 -12.32 0.22 -16.79
CA ARG A 201 -12.62 1.23 -17.82
C ARG A 201 -14.03 1.79 -17.66
N ALA A 202 -15.02 0.92 -17.44
CA ALA A 202 -16.39 1.33 -17.20
C ALA A 202 -16.52 2.21 -15.95
N LEU A 203 -15.85 1.82 -14.85
CA LEU A 203 -15.80 2.62 -13.62
C LEU A 203 -15.20 4.01 -13.88
N VAL A 204 -14.06 4.09 -14.58
CA VAL A 204 -13.42 5.39 -14.90
C VAL A 204 -14.34 6.28 -15.73
N ALA A 205 -15.01 5.72 -16.75
CA ALA A 205 -15.97 6.45 -17.58
C ALA A 205 -17.19 6.93 -16.78
N GLU A 206 -17.67 6.12 -15.83
CA GLU A 206 -18.78 6.49 -14.93
C GLU A 206 -18.38 7.62 -13.96
N LEU A 207 -17.19 7.54 -13.36
CA LEU A 207 -16.75 8.51 -12.36
C LEU A 207 -16.35 9.85 -12.97
N TRP A 208 -15.73 9.83 -14.15
CA TRP A 208 -15.22 11.01 -14.86
C TRP A 208 -15.65 11.01 -16.34
N PRO A 209 -16.95 11.22 -16.64
CA PRO A 209 -17.47 11.18 -18.01
C PRO A 209 -16.90 12.26 -18.92
N GLU A 210 -16.42 13.35 -18.32
CA GLU A 210 -15.74 14.47 -19.00
C GLU A 210 -14.32 14.14 -19.47
N GLY A 211 -13.73 13.07 -18.95
CA GLY A 211 -12.37 12.66 -19.20
C GLY A 211 -12.31 11.34 -19.97
N GLU A 212 -11.20 11.13 -20.68
CA GLU A 212 -10.98 9.89 -21.42
C GLU A 212 -9.72 9.20 -20.95
N LEU A 213 -9.83 7.92 -20.58
CA LEU A 213 -8.69 7.09 -20.22
C LEU A 213 -7.94 6.68 -21.50
N ARG A 214 -6.86 7.40 -21.83
CA ARG A 214 -6.13 7.27 -23.09
C ARG A 214 -4.76 6.63 -22.90
N ASP A 215 -4.25 6.02 -23.96
CA ASP A 215 -2.88 5.52 -24.01
C ASP A 215 -1.89 6.68 -23.80
N LEU A 216 -0.96 6.51 -22.86
CA LEU A 216 0.10 7.48 -22.62
C LEU A 216 1.20 7.31 -23.67
N PRO A 217 1.57 8.38 -24.41
CA PRO A 217 2.61 8.29 -25.42
C PRO A 217 3.95 7.95 -24.77
N LYS A 218 4.85 7.25 -25.51
CA LYS A 218 6.17 6.85 -25.00
C LYS A 218 7.08 8.03 -24.64
N THR A 219 6.72 9.25 -25.05
CA THR A 219 7.38 10.52 -24.72
C THR A 219 6.87 11.15 -23.43
N HIS A 220 5.76 10.65 -22.85
CA HIS A 220 5.15 11.18 -21.64
C HIS A 220 6.14 11.19 -20.46
N PRO A 221 6.15 12.23 -19.60
CA PRO A 221 7.07 12.34 -18.47
C PRO A 221 7.10 11.15 -17.51
N ILE A 222 6.01 10.38 -17.41
CA ILE A 222 5.95 9.14 -16.62
C ILE A 222 7.02 8.11 -17.01
N TYR A 223 7.49 8.15 -18.26
CA TYR A 223 8.54 7.28 -18.78
C TYR A 223 9.93 7.93 -18.76
N LYS A 224 10.05 9.16 -18.27
CA LYS A 224 11.32 9.86 -18.15
C LYS A 224 11.92 9.58 -16.78
N HIS A 225 13.08 8.93 -16.77
CA HIS A 225 13.83 8.62 -15.57
C HIS A 225 15.33 8.76 -15.90
N PRO A 226 16.20 9.20 -14.96
CA PRO A 226 17.63 9.38 -15.23
C PRO A 226 18.33 8.14 -15.80
N ARG A 227 17.81 6.95 -15.46
CA ARG A 227 18.15 5.70 -16.12
C ARG A 227 17.09 5.34 -17.16
N PRO A 228 17.45 5.11 -18.43
CA PRO A 228 16.51 4.69 -19.47
C PRO A 228 15.76 3.41 -19.07
N LEU A 229 14.45 3.41 -19.26
CA LEU A 229 13.64 2.21 -19.08
C LEU A 229 13.87 1.28 -20.27
N ALA A 230 14.40 0.08 -20.02
CA ALA A 230 14.59 -0.94 -21.05
C ALA A 230 13.28 -1.32 -21.76
N VAL A 231 12.17 -1.33 -21.01
CA VAL A 231 10.82 -1.54 -21.54
C VAL A 231 9.91 -0.46 -21.00
N LYS A 232 9.31 0.33 -21.90
CA LYS A 232 8.24 1.26 -21.56
C LYS A 232 6.91 0.52 -21.65
N GLN A 233 6.40 0.05 -20.52
CA GLN A 233 5.13 -0.66 -20.47
C GLN A 233 3.97 0.22 -20.94
N LYS A 234 2.98 -0.35 -21.62
CA LYS A 234 1.79 0.41 -22.06
C LYS A 234 0.97 0.80 -20.83
N LEU A 235 0.83 2.09 -20.60
CA LEU A 235 0.01 2.67 -19.55
C LEU A 235 -1.04 3.55 -20.18
N LEU A 236 -2.21 3.57 -19.55
CA LEU A 236 -3.26 4.53 -19.83
C LEU A 236 -3.29 5.57 -18.72
N GLY A 237 -3.71 6.78 -19.05
CA GLY A 237 -3.82 7.88 -18.12
C GLY A 237 -5.08 8.69 -18.35
N LEU A 238 -5.68 9.13 -17.26
CA LEU A 238 -6.74 10.13 -17.24
C LEU A 238 -6.16 11.41 -16.62
N ALA A 239 -5.96 12.42 -17.46
CA ALA A 239 -5.71 13.78 -16.98
C ALA A 239 -7.06 14.43 -16.63
N LEU A 240 -7.21 14.96 -15.43
CA LEU A 240 -8.45 15.67 -15.07
C LEU A 240 -8.39 17.07 -15.70
N LYS A 241 -9.47 17.52 -16.33
CA LYS A 241 -9.53 18.87 -16.95
C LYS A 241 -9.15 19.98 -15.97
N GLN A 242 -9.50 19.82 -14.70
CA GLN A 242 -9.30 20.80 -13.63
C GLN A 242 -7.90 20.72 -12.97
N SER A 243 -7.07 19.73 -13.31
CA SER A 243 -5.83 19.43 -12.57
C SER A 243 -4.53 19.85 -13.28
N GLN A 244 -4.59 20.81 -14.20
CA GLN A 244 -3.42 21.33 -14.94
C GLN A 244 -2.53 20.23 -15.55
N GLY A 245 -3.14 19.14 -16.05
CA GLY A 245 -2.41 18.03 -16.67
C GLY A 245 -1.92 16.94 -15.69
N ARG A 246 -2.24 17.02 -14.39
CA ARG A 246 -1.99 15.92 -13.44
C ARG A 246 -2.86 14.70 -13.79
N LEU A 247 -2.25 13.52 -13.79
CA LEU A 247 -2.95 12.25 -13.95
C LEU A 247 -3.71 11.89 -12.65
N GLY A 248 -5.04 11.95 -12.71
CA GLY A 248 -5.91 11.50 -11.62
C GLY A 248 -6.05 9.98 -11.59
N VAL A 249 -5.96 9.33 -12.75
CA VAL A 249 -5.93 7.87 -12.88
C VAL A 249 -4.76 7.47 -13.76
N ILE A 250 -4.01 6.47 -13.30
CA ILE A 250 -3.02 5.73 -14.09
C ILE A 250 -3.51 4.29 -14.13
N TYR A 251 -3.44 3.65 -15.30
CA TYR A 251 -3.96 2.31 -15.48
C TYR A 251 -3.03 1.45 -16.32
N SER A 252 -2.77 0.22 -15.87
CA SER A 252 -2.06 -0.80 -16.64
C SER A 252 -3.02 -1.95 -16.98
N PRO A 253 -3.34 -2.17 -18.27
CA PRO A 253 -4.09 -3.34 -18.71
C PRO A 253 -3.22 -4.60 -18.74
N HIS A 254 -1.91 -4.44 -18.57
CA HIS A 254 -0.94 -5.52 -18.53
C HIS A 254 -0.46 -5.78 -17.11
N ASP A 255 -0.07 -7.02 -16.89
CA ASP A 255 0.43 -7.48 -15.60
C ASP A 255 1.84 -6.97 -15.30
N LEU A 256 1.95 -6.14 -14.26
CA LEU A 256 3.21 -5.80 -13.61
C LEU A 256 3.29 -6.35 -12.19
N CYS A 257 2.14 -6.66 -11.56
CA CYS A 257 2.05 -7.01 -10.16
C CYS A 257 2.61 -8.41 -9.89
N CYS A 258 2.43 -9.39 -10.79
CA CYS A 258 3.07 -10.69 -10.60
C CYS A 258 4.59 -10.63 -10.72
N ARG A 259 5.14 -9.67 -11.49
CA ARG A 259 6.59 -9.43 -11.54
C ARG A 259 7.09 -8.82 -10.25
N TRP A 260 6.39 -7.82 -9.71
CA TRP A 260 6.73 -7.23 -8.42
C TRP A 260 6.63 -8.25 -7.29
N HIS A 261 5.62 -9.13 -7.34
CA HIS A 261 5.43 -10.17 -6.35
C HIS A 261 6.66 -11.06 -6.15
N LYS A 262 7.41 -11.37 -7.22
CA LYS A 262 8.60 -12.24 -7.14
C LYS A 262 9.85 -11.57 -6.56
N GLY A 263 9.85 -10.26 -6.36
CA GLY A 263 10.99 -9.55 -5.74
C GLY A 263 12.19 -9.36 -6.67
N GLY A 264 11.94 -9.21 -7.98
CA GLY A 264 12.97 -9.09 -9.03
C GLY A 264 13.91 -7.90 -8.89
#